data_AF-A0A358IGC9-F1
#
_entry.id   AF-A0A358IGC9-F1
#
_cell.length_a   1.000
_cell.length_b   1.000
_cell.length_c   1.000
_cell.angle_alpha   90.00
_cell.angle_beta   90.00
_cell.angle_gamma   90.00
#
_symmetry.space_group_name_H-M   'P 1'
#
loop_
_entity.id
_entity.type
_entity.pdbx_description
1 polymer ?
#
loop_
_entity_poly.entity_id
_entity_poly.type
_entity_poly.pdbx_seq_one_letter_code
_entity_poly.pdbx_strand_id
1 'polypeptide(L)'
;MTDGIKRRDFLKVLGASSAGATMTGCGPSEVEKLLPYVVQPEEITPGVATWYATTCDCPDGCGMWVRTREGRAVKVEGNPEHPISQGA
;
A
#
# COMPACT_ATOMS: atom_id res chain seq x y z
N MET A 1 40.86 43.32 -5.58
CA MET A 1 40.70 42.31 -4.51
C MET A 1 39.36 41.64 -4.72
N THR A 2 39.34 40.49 -5.39
CA THR A 2 38.17 39.60 -5.37
C THR A 2 38.11 39.00 -3.98
N ASP A 3 37.47 39.70 -3.05
CA ASP A 3 37.22 39.18 -1.71
C ASP A 3 36.07 38.16 -1.83
N GLY A 4 36.43 36.98 -2.32
CA GLY A 4 35.53 35.84 -2.42
C GLY A 4 35.15 35.34 -1.03
N ILE A 5 34.01 34.65 -0.95
CA ILE A 5 33.49 34.07 0.29
C ILE A 5 34.59 33.29 1.01
N LYS A 6 34.87 33.64 2.26
CA LYS A 6 35.84 32.94 3.10
C LYS A 6 35.37 31.50 3.35
N ARG A 7 36.29 30.53 3.26
CA ARG A 7 36.02 29.09 3.49
C ARG A 7 35.22 28.83 4.78
N ARG A 8 35.55 29.54 5.86
CA ARG A 8 34.86 29.42 7.15
C ARG A 8 33.41 29.88 7.08
N ASP A 9 33.14 30.96 6.37
CA ASP A 9 31.79 31.52 6.27
C ASP A 9 30.94 30.67 5.31
N PHE A 10 31.54 30.11 4.26
CA PHE A 10 30.91 29.06 3.44
C PHE A 10 30.51 27.84 4.26
N LEU A 11 31.42 27.28 5.07
CA LEU A 11 31.13 26.09 5.89
C LEU A 11 30.06 26.35 6.95
N LYS A 12 30.00 27.56 7.52
CA LYS A 12 28.92 27.95 8.44
C LYS A 12 27.55 27.95 7.76
N VAL A 13 27.46 28.53 6.56
CA VAL A 13 26.20 28.57 5.80
C VAL A 13 25.78 27.17 5.37
N LEU A 14 26.71 26.36 4.88
CA LEU A 14 26.45 24.97 4.49
C LEU A 14 26.01 24.10 5.69
N GLY A 15 26.68 24.25 6.83
CA GLY A 15 26.33 23.53 8.07
C GLY A 15 24.95 23.91 8.60
N ALA A 16 24.62 25.21 8.59
CA ALA A 16 23.30 25.68 9.02
C ALA A 16 22.18 25.25 8.06
N SER A 17 22.39 25.31 6.74
CA SER A 17 21.38 24.93 5.75
C SER A 17 21.10 23.43 5.75
N SER A 18 22.13 22.60 5.86
CA SER A 18 22.00 21.14 5.95
C SER A 18 21.27 20.71 7.22
N ALA A 19 21.61 21.28 8.38
CA ALA A 19 20.91 21.00 9.63
C ALA A 19 19.44 21.46 9.60
N GLY A 20 19.14 22.60 8.97
CA GLY A 20 17.77 23.08 8.81
C GLY A 20 16.92 22.17 7.92
N ALA A 21 17.48 21.70 6.80
CA ALA A 21 16.78 20.82 5.86
C ALA A 21 16.47 19.44 6.46
N THR A 22 17.39 18.87 7.26
CA THR A 22 17.18 17.58 7.91
C THR A 22 16.12 17.64 9.00
N MET A 23 16.01 18.77 9.73
CA MET A 23 14.96 18.96 10.74
C MET A 23 13.56 19.00 10.13
N THR A 24 13.40 19.57 8.94
CA THR A 24 12.10 19.59 8.23
C THR A 24 11.77 18.28 7.51
N GLY A 25 12.74 17.38 7.33
CA GLY A 25 12.55 16.10 6.65
C GLY A 25 12.05 14.96 7.55
N CYS A 26 12.14 15.10 8.88
CA CYS A 26 11.67 14.10 9.83
C CYS A 26 10.20 14.33 10.19
N GLY A 27 9.29 13.90 9.32
CA GLY A 27 7.86 13.84 9.59
C GLY A 27 7.10 13.21 8.43
N PRO A 28 5.95 12.55 8.67
CA PRO A 28 5.08 12.14 7.59
C PRO A 28 4.64 13.38 6.80
N SER A 29 4.74 13.33 5.47
CA SER A 29 4.34 14.45 4.60
C SER A 29 2.85 14.75 4.69
N GLU A 30 2.05 13.77 5.09
CA GLU A 30 0.61 13.88 5.28
C GLU A 30 0.15 12.96 6.42
N VAL A 31 -0.87 13.39 7.16
CA VAL A 31 -1.50 12.55 8.18
C VAL A 31 -2.43 11.56 7.47
N GLU A 32 -2.04 10.29 7.42
CA GLU A 32 -2.91 9.24 6.88
C GLU A 32 -4.16 9.06 7.76
N LYS A 33 -5.33 9.03 7.11
CA LYS A 33 -6.61 8.85 7.79
C LYS A 33 -7.05 7.39 7.70
N LEU A 34 -7.31 6.78 8.85
CA LEU A 34 -7.92 5.46 8.95
C LEU A 34 -9.45 5.63 8.95
N LEU A 35 -10.10 5.31 7.82
CA LEU A 35 -11.54 5.40 7.67
C LEU A 35 -12.20 4.04 7.93
N PRO A 36 -12.98 3.87 9.01
CA PRO A 36 -13.69 2.62 9.27
C PRO A 36 -14.98 2.52 8.44
N TYR A 37 -15.56 1.32 8.40
CA TYR A 37 -16.90 1.13 7.87
C TYR A 37 -17.94 1.89 8.70
N VAL A 38 -18.86 2.59 8.02
CA VAL A 38 -20.02 3.23 8.66
C VAL A 38 -20.99 2.18 9.20
N VAL A 39 -21.21 1.14 8.40
CA VAL A 39 -21.96 -0.07 8.77
C VAL A 39 -21.08 -1.25 8.43
N GLN A 40 -20.65 -2.00 9.43
CA GLN A 40 -19.76 -3.14 9.24
C GLN A 40 -20.55 -4.39 8.81
N PRO A 41 -20.19 -5.06 7.71
CA PRO A 41 -20.71 -6.37 7.37
C PRO A 41 -20.20 -7.45 8.35
N GLU A 42 -21.04 -8.41 8.72
CA GLU A 42 -20.68 -9.48 9.67
C GLU A 42 -19.58 -10.41 9.16
N GLU A 43 -19.49 -10.59 7.84
CA GLU A 43 -18.54 -11.51 7.20
C GLU A 43 -17.13 -10.92 7.05
N ILE A 44 -16.97 -9.59 7.21
CA ILE A 44 -15.71 -8.89 6.93
C ILE A 44 -15.06 -8.38 8.22
N THR A 45 -13.93 -8.99 8.59
CA THR A 45 -13.06 -8.48 9.66
C THR A 45 -11.88 -7.70 9.05
N PRO A 46 -11.78 -6.37 9.26
CA PRO A 46 -10.70 -5.57 8.73
C PRO A 46 -9.32 -6.10 9.11
N GLY A 47 -8.43 -6.21 8.13
CA GLY A 47 -7.08 -6.77 8.26
C GLY A 47 -6.98 -8.27 7.96
N VAL A 48 -8.10 -9.01 8.05
CA VAL A 48 -8.17 -10.45 7.75
C VAL A 48 -8.72 -10.64 6.34
N ALA A 49 -8.02 -11.44 5.53
CA ALA A 49 -8.47 -11.71 4.17
C ALA A 49 -9.62 -12.71 4.18
N THR A 50 -10.62 -12.47 3.32
CA THR A 50 -11.76 -13.37 3.11
C THR A 50 -11.62 -14.05 1.76
N TRP A 51 -12.01 -15.32 1.65
CA TRP A 51 -11.97 -16.09 0.41
C TRP A 51 -13.38 -16.40 -0.05
N TYR A 52 -13.68 -16.09 -1.31
CA TYR A 52 -14.95 -16.41 -1.93
C TYR A 52 -14.76 -17.38 -3.09
N ALA A 53 -15.62 -18.39 -3.17
CA ALA A 53 -15.70 -19.26 -4.35
C ALA A 53 -16.56 -18.58 -5.43
N THR A 54 -16.00 -18.44 -6.62
CA THR A 54 -16.67 -17.85 -7.80
C THR A 54 -16.19 -18.55 -9.07
N THR A 55 -16.65 -18.09 -10.23
CA THR A 55 -16.27 -18.62 -11.55
C THR A 55 -15.67 -17.53 -12.43
N CYS A 56 -14.83 -17.91 -13.41
CA CYS A 56 -14.41 -16.98 -14.47
C CYS A 56 -15.63 -16.55 -15.31
N ASP A 57 -15.55 -15.38 -15.93
CA ASP A 57 -16.48 -14.97 -17.00
C ASP A 57 -16.02 -15.51 -18.36
N CYS A 58 -15.63 -16.77 -18.39
CA CYS A 58 -15.21 -17.47 -19.59
C CYS A 58 -16.21 -18.58 -19.92
N PRO A 59 -16.41 -18.96 -21.20
CA PRO A 59 -17.39 -19.98 -21.58
C PRO A 59 -17.21 -21.32 -20.84
N ASP A 60 -15.97 -21.61 -20.45
CA ASP A 60 -15.59 -22.82 -19.72
C ASP A 60 -15.93 -22.77 -18.23
N GLY A 61 -16.27 -21.59 -17.68
CA GLY A 61 -16.76 -21.47 -16.30
C GLY A 61 -15.80 -21.99 -15.22
N CYS A 62 -14.49 -21.86 -15.42
CA CYS A 62 -13.48 -22.31 -14.47
C CYS A 62 -13.73 -21.75 -13.06
N GLY A 63 -13.90 -22.66 -12.09
CA GLY A 63 -14.07 -22.31 -10.68
C GLY A 63 -12.79 -21.76 -10.07
N MET A 64 -12.91 -20.71 -9.27
CA MET A 64 -11.79 -20.02 -8.67
C MET A 64 -12.12 -19.58 -7.25
N TRP A 65 -11.07 -19.40 -6.46
CA TRP A 65 -11.11 -18.72 -5.18
C TRP A 65 -10.55 -17.32 -5.34
N VAL A 66 -11.32 -16.33 -4.90
CA VAL A 66 -10.90 -14.94 -4.90
C VAL A 66 -10.64 -14.51 -3.48
N ARG A 67 -9.38 -14.17 -3.20
CA ARG A 67 -8.99 -13.51 -1.95
C ARG A 67 -9.39 -12.05 -2.04
N THR A 68 -10.19 -11.62 -1.08
CA THR A 68 -10.59 -10.23 -0.93
C THR A 68 -10.02 -9.66 0.38
N ARG A 69 -9.69 -8.37 0.32
CA ARG A 69 -9.37 -7.53 1.47
C ARG A 69 -10.40 -6.42 1.51
N GLU A 70 -11.24 -6.40 2.53
CA GLU A 70 -12.25 -5.34 2.72
C GLU A 70 -13.16 -5.16 1.48
N GLY A 71 -13.45 -6.25 0.76
CA GLY A 71 -14.23 -6.28 -0.49
C GLY A 71 -13.44 -6.04 -1.78
N ARG A 72 -12.15 -5.68 -1.69
CA ARG A 72 -11.25 -5.54 -2.84
C ARG A 72 -10.62 -6.88 -3.18
N ALA A 73 -10.79 -7.38 -4.39
CA ALA A 73 -10.06 -8.54 -4.88
C ALA A 73 -8.55 -8.24 -4.94
N VAL A 74 -7.74 -9.08 -4.29
CA VAL A 74 -6.27 -8.94 -4.22
C VAL A 74 -5.51 -10.12 -4.82
N LYS A 75 -6.14 -11.30 -4.91
CA LYS A 75 -5.55 -12.51 -5.50
C LYS A 75 -6.66 -13.43 -6.00
N VAL A 76 -6.38 -14.11 -7.11
CA VAL A 76 -7.23 -15.16 -7.68
C VAL A 76 -6.42 -16.45 -7.76
N GLU A 77 -7.02 -17.57 -7.37
CA GLU A 77 -6.45 -18.92 -7.41
C GLU A 77 -7.50 -19.90 -7.96
N GLY A 78 -7.07 -20.98 -8.63
CA GLY A 78 -8.00 -22.02 -9.07
C GLY A 78 -8.63 -22.72 -7.86
N ASN A 79 -9.91 -23.06 -7.93
CA ASN A 79 -10.54 -23.84 -6.87
C ASN A 79 -10.13 -25.32 -7.01
N PRO A 80 -9.49 -25.95 -6.01
CA PRO A 80 -9.13 -27.38 -6.03
C PRO A 80 -10.33 -28.31 -6.10
N GLU A 81 -11.48 -27.89 -5.57
CA GLU A 81 -12.71 -28.68 -5.53
C GLU A 81 -13.52 -28.58 -6.83
N HIS A 82 -13.16 -27.64 -7.71
CA HIS A 82 -13.88 -27.46 -8.97
C HIS A 82 -13.29 -28.35 -10.07
N PRO A 83 -14.12 -29.12 -10.80
CA PRO A 83 -13.65 -30.21 -11.67
C PRO A 83 -12.77 -29.74 -12.83
N ILE A 84 -12.93 -28.49 -13.26
CA ILE A 84 -12.23 -27.91 -14.42
C ILE A 84 -10.87 -27.33 -14.01
N SER A 85 -10.81 -26.54 -12.94
CA SER A 85 -9.60 -25.82 -12.52
C SER A 85 -8.67 -26.67 -11.67
N GLN A 86 -9.20 -27.50 -10.77
CA GLN A 86 -8.43 -28.41 -9.90
C GLN A 86 -7.24 -27.73 -9.16
N GLY A 87 -7.37 -26.43 -8.85
CA GLY A 87 -6.34 -25.66 -8.16
C GLY A 87 -5.44 -24.80 -9.05
N ALA A 88 -5.63 -24.81 -10.37
CA ALA A 88 -4.87 -24.03 -11.35
C ALA A 88 -5.76 -23.09 -12.18
#